data_AF-A0AB73U9T1-F1
#
_entry.id   AF-A0AB73U9T1-F1
#
_cell.length_a   1.000
_cell.length_b   1.000
_cell.length_c   1.000
_cell.angle_alpha   90.00
_cell.angle_beta   90.00
_cell.angle_gamma   90.00
#
_symmetry.space_group_name_H-M   'P 1'
#
loop_
_entity.id
_entity.type
_entity.pdbx_description
1 polymer ?
#
loop_
_entity_poly.entity_id
_entity_poly.type
_entity_poly.pdbx_seq_one_letter_code
_entity_poly.pdbx_strand_id
1 'polypeptide(L)'
;MREVIGGRHRVVKLFGNEDFAEKRSYATKELAEGRATQLDKIAARRDAVTEAKRRAKNHCECKGECGHLHFASRTCQWGEGEDMGGGIGKVVLVAVALDGNDDNLSLTNIRMVCQLCKQQHDAERINGGAALFDIKEPE
;
A
#
# COMPACT_ATOMS: atom_id res chain seq x y z
N MET A 1 17.45 -18.86 2.39
CA MET A 1 17.70 -20.33 2.34
C MET A 1 16.77 -21.01 3.35
N ARG A 2 16.33 -22.27 3.16
CA ARG A 2 15.39 -22.93 4.10
C ARG A 2 16.15 -23.92 4.98
N GLU A 3 15.95 -23.82 6.29
CA GLU A 3 16.59 -24.71 7.28
C GLU A 3 15.57 -25.74 7.78
N VAL A 4 16.00 -26.98 8.03
CA VAL A 4 15.15 -28.06 8.57
C VAL A 4 15.63 -28.41 9.98
N ILE A 5 14.76 -28.26 10.97
CA ILE A 5 15.03 -28.67 12.37
C ILE A 5 13.90 -29.61 12.81
N GLY A 6 14.24 -30.86 13.15
CA GLY A 6 13.27 -31.85 13.63
C GLY A 6 12.12 -32.14 12.66
N GLY A 7 12.37 -32.09 11.34
CA GLY A 7 11.36 -32.30 10.29
C GLY A 7 10.48 -31.08 9.98
N ARG A 8 10.73 -29.92 10.59
CA ARG A 8 10.03 -28.66 10.30
C ARG A 8 10.92 -27.70 9.52
N HIS A 9 10.33 -26.96 8.60
CA HIS A 9 11.03 -26.02 7.72
C HIS A 9 10.97 -24.60 8.27
N ARG A 10 12.07 -23.85 8.19
CA ARG A 10 12.15 -22.45 8.63
C ARG A 10 12.58 -21.56 7.48
N VAL A 11 12.00 -20.36 7.40
CA VAL A 11 12.40 -19.35 6.42
C VAL A 11 13.57 -18.57 6.98
N VAL A 12 14.72 -18.66 6.31
CA VAL A 12 15.92 -17.85 6.61
C VAL A 12 16.16 -16.90 5.45
N LYS A 13 16.24 -15.60 5.74
CA LYS A 13 16.62 -14.56 4.79
C LYS A 13 18.00 -14.04 5.14
N LEU A 14 18.85 -13.93 4.14
CA LEU A 14 20.13 -13.23 4.25
C LEU A 14 19.86 -11.73 4.17
N PHE A 15 20.21 -10.99 5.22
CA PHE A 15 20.25 -9.53 5.21
C PHE A 15 21.72 -9.11 5.32
N GLY A 16 22.37 -8.84 4.19
CA GLY A 16 23.80 -8.57 4.17
C GLY A 16 24.61 -9.80 4.59
N ASN A 17 25.41 -9.67 5.66
CA ASN A 17 26.23 -10.75 6.23
C ASN A 17 25.54 -11.52 7.38
N GLU A 18 24.29 -11.19 7.70
CA GLU A 18 23.56 -11.81 8.82
C GLU A 18 22.37 -12.64 8.33
N ASP A 19 22.20 -13.82 8.92
CA ASP A 19 21.07 -14.71 8.69
C ASP A 19 19.91 -14.33 9.61
N PHE A 20 18.81 -13.83 9.04
CA PHE A 20 17.56 -13.65 9.75
C PHE A 20 16.66 -14.86 9.55
N ALA A 21 16.52 -15.68 10.59
CA ALA A 21 15.59 -16.81 10.61
C ALA A 21 14.25 -16.42 11.27
N GLU A 22 13.13 -16.45 10.52
CA GLU A 22 11.79 -16.15 11.07
C GLU A 22 11.50 -17.09 12.24
N LYS A 23 11.04 -16.61 13.40
CA LYS A 23 10.81 -17.44 14.61
C LYS A 23 9.85 -18.63 14.37
N ARG A 24 9.02 -18.55 13.34
CA ARG A 24 8.01 -19.56 13.00
C ARG A 24 8.62 -20.69 12.16
N SER A 25 8.26 -21.93 12.49
CA SER A 25 8.57 -23.12 11.71
C SER A 25 7.31 -23.71 11.08
N TYR A 26 7.45 -24.24 9.87
CA TYR A 26 6.38 -24.72 9.00
C TYR A 26 6.45 -26.25 8.89
N ALA A 27 5.29 -26.88 8.77
CA ALA A 27 5.18 -28.34 8.77
C ALA A 27 5.72 -28.97 7.48
N THR A 28 5.64 -28.26 6.36
CA THR A 28 6.13 -28.74 5.06
C THR A 28 7.00 -27.69 4.38
N LYS A 29 7.77 -28.15 3.39
CA LYS A 29 8.63 -27.29 2.58
C LYS A 29 7.79 -26.27 1.83
N GLU A 30 6.69 -26.70 1.21
CA GLU A 30 5.73 -25.90 0.41
C GLU A 30 5.22 -24.70 1.20
N LEU A 31 4.87 -24.88 2.47
CA LEU A 31 4.40 -23.80 3.33
C LEU A 31 5.51 -22.78 3.63
N ALA A 32 6.74 -23.25 3.89
CA ALA A 32 7.89 -22.37 4.04
C ALA A 32 8.24 -21.66 2.73
N GLU A 33 8.03 -22.31 1.57
CA GLU A 33 8.20 -21.71 0.25
C GLU A 33 7.24 -20.55 0.03
N GLY A 34 5.94 -20.80 0.20
CA GLY A 34 4.91 -19.79 0.02
C GLY A 34 5.09 -18.59 0.96
N ARG A 35 5.52 -18.85 2.20
CA ARG A 35 5.87 -17.77 3.14
C ARG A 35 7.04 -16.94 2.65
N ALA A 36 8.12 -17.57 2.19
CA ALA A 36 9.29 -16.85 1.69
C ALA A 36 8.89 -15.92 0.53
N THR A 37 8.13 -16.44 -0.44
CA THR A 37 7.59 -15.66 -1.57
C THR A 37 6.71 -14.50 -1.09
N GLN A 38 5.86 -14.71 -0.10
CA GLN A 38 5.04 -13.63 0.48
C GLN A 38 5.91 -12.54 1.10
N LEU A 39 6.96 -12.91 1.84
CA LEU A 39 7.88 -11.96 2.44
C LEU A 39 8.69 -11.20 1.39
N ASP A 40 9.03 -11.83 0.26
CA ASP A 40 9.70 -11.17 -0.87
C ASP A 40 8.77 -10.15 -1.53
N LYS A 41 7.50 -10.51 -1.76
CA LYS A 41 6.48 -9.56 -2.25
C LYS A 41 6.32 -8.35 -1.31
N ILE A 42 6.27 -8.59 0.01
CA ILE A 42 6.17 -7.51 1.01
C ILE A 42 7.39 -6.59 0.97
N ALA A 43 8.59 -7.16 0.86
CA ALA A 43 9.83 -6.39 0.75
C ALA A 43 9.85 -5.54 -0.54
N ALA A 44 9.56 -6.15 -1.68
CA ALA A 44 9.49 -5.45 -2.97
C ALA A 44 8.47 -4.29 -2.94
N ARG A 45 7.30 -4.52 -2.34
CA ARG A 45 6.28 -3.48 -2.17
C ARG A 45 6.76 -2.35 -1.26
N ARG A 46 7.42 -2.67 -0.16
CA ARG A 46 7.99 -1.65 0.75
C ARG A 46 9.03 -0.79 0.04
N ASP A 47 9.90 -1.39 -0.74
CA ASP A 47 10.95 -0.68 -1.48
C ASP A 47 10.33 0.22 -2.55
N ALA A 48 9.37 -0.30 -3.32
CA ALA A 48 8.62 0.48 -4.31
C ALA A 48 7.87 1.67 -3.69
N VAL A 49 7.21 1.47 -2.53
CA VAL A 49 6.54 2.55 -1.78
C VAL A 49 7.55 3.59 -1.29
N THR A 50 8.71 3.16 -0.79
CA THR A 50 9.75 4.08 -0.31
C THR A 50 10.27 4.95 -1.45
N GLU A 51 10.51 4.37 -2.61
CA GLU A 51 10.98 5.10 -3.79
C GLU A 51 9.88 6.00 -4.37
N ALA A 52 8.63 5.55 -4.41
CA ALA A 52 7.50 6.38 -4.80
C ALA A 52 7.31 7.58 -3.86
N LYS A 53 7.49 7.41 -2.55
CA LYS A 53 7.47 8.52 -1.58
C LYS A 53 8.58 9.53 -1.84
N ARG A 54 9.79 9.07 -2.15
CA ARG A 54 10.91 9.96 -2.53
C ARG A 54 10.59 10.73 -3.81
N ARG A 55 10.06 10.05 -4.84
CA ARG A 55 9.61 10.67 -6.10
C ARG A 55 8.54 11.73 -5.85
N ALA A 56 7.56 11.42 -5.02
CA ALA A 56 6.47 12.29 -4.64
C ALA A 56 6.89 13.41 -3.67
N LYS A 57 8.15 13.42 -3.19
CA LYS A 57 8.66 14.35 -2.18
C LYS A 57 7.79 14.38 -0.92
N ASN A 58 7.24 13.24 -0.51
CA ASN A 58 6.27 13.12 0.59
C ASN A 58 4.99 13.96 0.40
N HIS A 59 4.53 14.20 -0.82
CA HIS A 59 3.26 14.86 -1.11
C HIS A 59 2.29 13.93 -1.83
N CYS A 60 0.99 14.24 -1.73
CA CYS A 60 -0.03 13.58 -2.51
C CYS A 60 0.08 13.96 -4.00
N GLU A 61 0.01 12.97 -4.87
CA GLU A 61 0.15 13.12 -6.32
C GLU A 61 -1.19 13.06 -7.06
N CYS A 62 -2.30 13.10 -6.33
CA CYS A 62 -3.63 13.12 -6.92
C CYS A 62 -3.80 14.40 -7.75
N LYS A 63 -4.24 14.23 -9.00
CA LYS A 63 -4.46 15.30 -9.99
C LYS A 63 -5.93 15.73 -10.08
N GLY A 64 -6.70 15.55 -9.01
CA GLY A 64 -8.14 15.82 -8.99
C GLY A 64 -9.01 14.78 -9.66
N GLU A 65 -8.42 13.68 -10.12
CA GLU A 65 -9.15 12.52 -10.64
C GLU A 65 -9.98 11.81 -9.57
N CYS A 66 -9.73 12.04 -8.28
CA CYS A 66 -10.57 11.53 -7.20
C CYS A 66 -11.90 12.28 -7.08
N GLY A 67 -12.15 13.39 -7.79
CA GLY A 67 -13.43 14.11 -7.68
C GLY A 67 -13.70 14.77 -6.30
N HIS A 68 -12.74 14.73 -5.37
CA HIS A 68 -12.81 15.52 -4.13
C HIS A 68 -12.44 16.98 -4.42
N LEU A 69 -13.10 17.91 -3.71
CA LEU A 69 -12.86 19.35 -3.83
C LEU A 69 -11.44 19.68 -3.33
N HIS A 70 -10.45 19.62 -4.22
CA HIS A 70 -9.17 20.27 -4.02
C HIS A 70 -9.41 21.78 -4.10
N PHE A 71 -9.67 22.40 -2.94
CA PHE A 71 -10.06 23.80 -2.72
C PHE A 71 -9.22 24.81 -3.54
N ALA A 72 -9.58 25.00 -4.82
CA ALA A 72 -8.96 25.88 -5.83
C ALA A 72 -7.72 25.38 -6.62
N SER A 73 -7.20 24.17 -6.39
CA SER A 73 -6.09 23.63 -7.20
C SER A 73 -6.47 22.31 -7.86
N ARG A 74 -5.96 22.03 -9.08
CA ARG A 74 -6.19 20.74 -9.76
C ARG A 74 -5.41 19.58 -9.12
N THR A 75 -4.72 19.80 -8.00
CA THR A 75 -3.85 18.83 -7.36
C THR A 75 -4.04 18.84 -5.85
N CYS A 76 -3.90 17.68 -5.21
CA CYS A 76 -3.89 17.61 -3.76
C CYS A 76 -2.61 18.24 -3.21
N GLN A 77 -2.72 19.12 -2.21
CA GLN A 77 -1.56 19.78 -1.59
C GLN A 77 -1.05 19.07 -0.33
N TRP A 78 -1.75 18.04 0.14
CA TRP A 78 -1.42 17.39 1.41
C TRP A 78 -0.08 16.67 1.39
N GLY A 79 0.80 17.04 2.31
CA GLY A 79 2.06 16.37 2.61
C GLY A 79 1.94 15.34 3.73
N GLU A 80 2.80 14.31 3.75
CA GLU A 80 2.82 13.30 4.83
C GLU A 80 3.09 13.95 6.20
N GLY A 81 2.27 13.62 7.19
CA GLY A 81 2.41 14.09 8.57
C GLY A 81 1.78 15.45 8.88
N GLU A 82 1.29 16.16 7.86
CA GLU A 82 0.53 17.40 8.03
C GLU A 82 -0.76 17.16 8.81
N ASP A 83 -1.23 18.16 9.55
CA ASP A 83 -2.47 18.06 10.32
C ASP A 83 -3.66 18.37 9.41
N MET A 84 -4.59 17.42 9.28
CA MET A 84 -5.81 17.61 8.49
C MET A 84 -6.84 18.51 9.18
N GLY A 85 -6.62 18.87 10.45
CA GLY A 85 -7.57 19.65 11.24
C GLY A 85 -8.78 18.84 11.68
N GLY A 86 -9.62 19.45 12.53
CA GLY A 86 -10.91 18.88 12.94
C GLY A 86 -10.83 17.56 13.74
N GLY A 87 -9.66 17.21 14.29
CA GLY A 87 -9.46 15.96 15.03
C GLY A 87 -9.31 14.71 14.16
N ILE A 88 -9.22 14.87 12.83
CA ILE A 88 -9.05 13.77 11.86
C ILE A 88 -7.64 13.16 11.94
N GLY A 89 -6.67 13.95 12.43
CA GLY A 89 -5.30 13.53 12.66
C GLY A 89 -4.36 13.90 11.52
N LYS A 90 -3.26 13.15 11.40
CA LYS A 90 -2.19 13.44 10.45
C LYS A 90 -2.44 12.80 9.09
N VAL A 91 -1.94 13.44 8.03
CA VAL A 91 -1.92 12.89 6.69
C VAL A 91 -1.03 11.65 6.64
N VAL A 92 -1.55 10.57 6.07
CA VAL A 92 -0.81 9.35 5.76
C VAL A 92 -0.83 9.13 4.26
N LEU A 93 0.34 8.97 3.66
CA LEU A 93 0.45 8.66 2.24
C LEU A 93 0.47 7.15 1.99
N VAL A 94 -0.35 6.72 1.04
CA VAL A 94 -0.50 5.33 0.64
C VAL A 94 -0.25 5.22 -0.86
N ALA A 95 0.40 4.15 -1.30
CA ALA A 95 0.56 3.87 -2.72
C ALA A 95 -0.70 3.21 -3.29
N VAL A 96 -1.16 3.71 -4.43
CA VAL A 96 -2.29 3.16 -5.21
C VAL A 96 -1.80 2.81 -6.61
N ALA A 97 -2.17 1.62 -7.10
CA ALA A 97 -1.91 1.17 -8.46
C ALA A 97 -2.94 1.77 -9.44
N LEU A 98 -2.47 2.37 -10.53
CA LEU A 98 -3.30 3.06 -11.51
C LEU A 98 -4.04 2.10 -12.45
N ASP A 99 -3.44 0.96 -12.75
CA ASP A 99 -4.04 -0.11 -13.56
C ASP A 99 -4.99 -1.02 -12.76
N GLY A 100 -5.16 -0.77 -11.46
CA GLY A 100 -5.95 -1.61 -10.55
C GLY A 100 -5.28 -2.93 -10.17
N ASN A 101 -4.05 -3.20 -10.62
CA ASN A 101 -3.27 -4.37 -10.26
C ASN A 101 -2.27 -4.03 -9.16
N ASP A 102 -2.59 -4.40 -7.92
CA ASP A 102 -1.75 -4.13 -6.75
C ASP A 102 -0.39 -4.86 -6.75
N ASP A 103 -0.21 -5.88 -7.60
CA ASP A 103 1.07 -6.58 -7.80
C ASP A 103 1.99 -5.84 -8.80
N ASN A 104 1.46 -4.89 -9.61
CA ASN A 104 2.25 -4.08 -10.53
C ASN A 104 2.90 -2.89 -9.81
N LEU A 105 4.09 -3.13 -9.27
CA LEU A 105 4.87 -2.18 -8.46
C LEU A 105 5.72 -1.20 -9.29
N SER A 106 5.51 -1.09 -10.60
CA SER A 106 6.24 -0.11 -11.41
C SER A 106 6.05 1.31 -10.86
N LEU A 107 7.14 2.08 -10.74
CA LEU A 107 7.08 3.47 -10.28
C LEU A 107 6.19 4.37 -11.14
N THR A 108 5.97 4.00 -12.41
CA THR A 108 5.04 4.69 -13.30
C THR A 108 3.58 4.29 -13.08
N ASN A 109 3.34 3.12 -12.49
CA ASN A 109 2.01 2.58 -12.21
C ASN A 109 1.52 2.92 -10.80
N ILE A 110 2.42 3.28 -9.87
CA ILE A 110 2.04 3.63 -8.50
C ILE A 110 2.07 5.15 -8.25
N ARG A 111 1.00 5.67 -7.64
CA ARG A 111 0.94 7.06 -7.13
C ARG A 111 0.82 7.07 -5.62
N MET A 112 1.47 8.05 -4.99
CA MET A 112 1.28 8.34 -3.58
C MET A 112 0.06 9.23 -3.40
N VAL A 113 -0.91 8.78 -2.61
CA VAL A 113 -2.14 9.53 -2.33
C VAL A 113 -2.40 9.61 -0.83
N CYS A 114 -3.04 10.69 -0.37
CA CYS A 114 -3.47 10.79 1.04
C CYS A 114 -4.63 9.84 1.34
N GLN A 115 -4.93 9.61 2.61
CA GLN A 115 -6.02 8.71 3.03
C GLN A 115 -7.39 9.09 2.44
N LEU A 116 -7.66 10.38 2.23
CA LEU A 116 -8.93 10.85 1.66
C LEU A 116 -9.01 10.55 0.16
N CYS A 117 -7.96 10.87 -0.60
CA CYS A 117 -7.89 10.54 -2.02
C CYS A 117 -7.92 9.02 -2.23
N LYS A 118 -7.27 8.25 -1.35
CA LYS A 118 -7.33 6.79 -1.39
C LYS A 118 -8.76 6.28 -1.22
N GLN A 119 -9.49 6.73 -0.20
CA GLN A 119 -10.87 6.30 0.04
C GLN A 119 -11.74 6.51 -1.20
N GLN A 120 -11.51 7.61 -1.90
CA GLN A 120 -12.28 7.96 -3.08
C GLN A 120 -11.86 7.17 -4.33
N HIS A 121 -10.56 6.93 -4.53
CA HIS A 121 -10.08 5.97 -5.54
C HIS A 121 -10.63 4.56 -5.28
N ASP A 122 -10.69 4.14 -4.01
CA ASP A 122 -11.28 2.86 -3.63
C ASP A 122 -12.80 2.87 -3.89
N ALA A 123 -13.50 3.95 -3.57
CA ALA A 123 -14.93 4.10 -3.83
C ALA A 123 -15.25 4.04 -5.33
N GLU A 124 -14.49 4.75 -6.18
CA GLU A 124 -14.62 4.68 -7.64
C GLU A 124 -14.40 3.26 -8.16
N ARG A 125 -13.42 2.55 -7.60
CA ARG A 125 -13.10 1.16 -7.94
C ARG A 125 -14.18 0.17 -7.49
N ILE A 126 -14.78 0.38 -6.31
CA ILE A 126 -15.82 -0.50 -5.73
C ILE A 126 -17.18 -0.27 -6.39
N ASN A 127 -17.53 0.99 -6.63
CA ASN A 127 -18.78 1.40 -7.25
C ASN A 127 -18.80 1.12 -8.76
N GLY A 128 -17.64 1.00 -9.40
CA GLY A 128 -17.53 0.71 -10.84
C GLY A 128 -18.02 1.83 -11.76
N GLY A 129 -18.15 3.07 -11.28
CA GLY A 129 -19.04 4.03 -11.93
C GLY A 129 -20.50 3.95 -11.46
N ALA A 130 -20.78 3.48 -10.24
CA ALA A 130 -22.10 3.54 -9.64
C ALA A 130 -22.06 3.78 -8.12
N ALA A 131 -22.12 5.07 -7.74
CA ALA A 131 -22.79 5.60 -6.55
C ALA A 131 -22.61 4.88 -5.18
N LEU A 132 -21.87 5.52 -4.25
CA LEU A 132 -21.85 5.16 -2.81
C LEU A 132 -22.76 6.04 -1.94
N PHE A 133 -23.66 6.84 -2.53
CA PHE A 133 -24.61 7.66 -1.78
C PHE A 133 -26.04 7.50 -2.29
N ASP A 134 -26.51 6.27 -2.42
CA ASP A 134 -27.94 5.95 -2.30
C ASP A 134 -28.19 5.31 -0.93
N ILE A 135 -27.91 6.07 0.14
CA ILE A 135 -28.54 5.80 1.43
C ILE A 135 -29.82 6.62 1.41
N LYS A 136 -30.87 6.02 0.85
CA LYS A 136 -32.23 6.55 0.97
C LYS A 136 -32.58 6.54 2.46
N GLU A 137 -32.73 7.71 3.07
CA GLU A 137 -33.23 7.83 4.44
C GLU A 137 -34.60 7.12 4.53
N PRO A 138 -34.83 6.27 5.54
CA PRO A 138 -36.13 5.65 5.72
C PRO A 138 -37.15 6.70 6.16
N GLU A 139 -38.34 6.61 5.55
CA GLU A 139 -39.52 7.46 5.76
C GLU A 139 -40.06 7.44 7.19
#